data_AF-A0A7S2JKR0-F1
#
_entry.id   AF-A0A7S2JKR0-F1
#
_cell.length_a   1.000
_cell.length_b   1.000
_cell.length_c   1.000
_cell.angle_alpha   90.00
_cell.angle_beta   90.00
_cell.angle_gamma   90.00
#
_symmetry.space_group_name_H-M   'P 1'
#
loop_
_entity.id
_entity.type
_entity.pdbx_description
1 polymer ?
#
loop_
_entity_poly.entity_id
_entity_poly.type
_entity_poly.pdbx_seq_one_letter_code
_entity_poly.pdbx_strand_id
1 'polypeptide(L)'
;MSPADAQALLAGLRGAVAEAACSPYANLVLLRAMEVLGKEAASFVAVEMRGHAHAAASTAQGSEVLCYLQESAAGQPPTKALVEALVDECIGGDGAALCCQKHGHLVALSVMQCGA
;
A
#
# COMPACT_ATOMS: atom_id res chain seq x y z
N MET A 1 14.13 -14.61 -4.36
CA MET A 1 14.17 -13.44 -5.26
C MET A 1 15.42 -12.66 -4.94
N SER A 2 16.28 -12.43 -5.94
CA SER A 2 17.46 -11.56 -5.77
C SER A 2 17.06 -10.08 -5.85
N PRO A 3 17.88 -9.13 -5.37
CA PRO A 3 17.61 -7.70 -5.54
C PRO A 3 17.45 -7.28 -7.00
N ALA A 4 18.25 -7.85 -7.91
CA ALA A 4 18.15 -7.56 -9.34
C ALA A 4 16.81 -8.03 -9.93
N ASP A 5 16.37 -9.23 -9.56
CA ASP A 5 15.05 -9.75 -9.98
C ASP A 5 13.92 -8.89 -9.42
N ALA A 6 13.99 -8.50 -8.16
CA ALA A 6 12.99 -7.64 -7.52
C ALA A 6 12.89 -6.28 -8.24
N GLN A 7 14.03 -5.71 -8.63
CA GLN A 7 14.07 -4.44 -9.32
C GLN A 7 13.50 -4.54 -10.74
N ALA A 8 13.81 -5.62 -11.46
CA ALA A 8 13.25 -5.89 -12.79
C ALA A 8 11.74 -6.11 -12.72
N LEU A 9 11.24 -6.82 -11.70
CA LEU A 9 9.81 -7.02 -11.48
C LEU A 9 9.08 -5.73 -11.19
N LEU A 10 9.59 -4.87 -10.29
CA LEU A 10 8.98 -3.56 -10.03
C LEU A 10 8.98 -2.67 -11.28
N ALA A 11 10.06 -2.70 -12.06
CA ALA A 11 10.12 -1.96 -13.32
C ALA A 11 9.07 -2.45 -14.33
N GLY A 12 8.85 -3.77 -14.41
CA GLY A 12 7.82 -4.37 -15.28
C GLY A 12 6.39 -4.14 -14.81
N LEU A 13 6.18 -3.91 -13.52
CA LEU A 13 4.85 -3.63 -12.91
C LEU A 13 4.50 -2.14 -12.88
N ARG A 14 5.38 -1.26 -13.39
CA ARG A 14 5.11 0.18 -13.43
C ARG A 14 3.85 0.49 -14.24
N GLY A 15 2.95 1.28 -13.66
CA GLY A 15 1.62 1.58 -14.18
C GLY A 15 0.55 0.53 -13.83
N ALA A 16 0.94 -0.63 -13.31
CA ALA A 16 0.05 -1.73 -12.94
C ALA A 16 0.18 -2.14 -11.46
N VAL A 17 0.89 -1.35 -10.64
CA VAL A 17 1.14 -1.69 -9.23
C VAL A 17 -0.14 -1.79 -8.42
N ALA A 18 -1.11 -0.90 -8.63
CA ALA A 18 -2.40 -0.95 -7.93
C ALA A 18 -3.19 -2.22 -8.25
N GLU A 19 -3.22 -2.63 -9.52
CA GLU A 19 -3.85 -3.88 -9.96
C GLU A 19 -3.12 -5.09 -9.37
N ALA A 20 -1.79 -5.08 -9.40
CA ALA A 20 -0.96 -6.12 -8.82
C ALA A 20 -1.16 -6.24 -7.29
N ALA A 21 -1.31 -5.12 -6.57
CA ALA A 21 -1.57 -5.10 -5.14
C ALA A 21 -2.93 -5.75 -4.78
N CYS A 22 -3.91 -5.70 -5.68
CA CYS A 22 -5.22 -6.32 -5.48
C CYS A 22 -5.31 -7.76 -6.01
N SER A 23 -4.26 -8.25 -6.69
CA SER A 23 -4.22 -9.59 -7.27
C SER A 23 -3.93 -10.65 -6.19
N PRO A 24 -4.55 -11.85 -6.25
CA PRO A 24 -4.30 -12.95 -5.31
C PRO A 24 -2.84 -13.43 -5.22
N TYR A 25 -2.02 -13.14 -6.24
CA TYR A 25 -0.64 -13.63 -6.32
C TYR A 25 0.38 -12.52 -6.54
N ALA A 26 0.02 -11.46 -7.28
CA ALA A 26 0.98 -10.40 -7.57
C ALA A 26 1.25 -9.51 -6.34
N ASN A 27 0.34 -9.46 -5.37
CA ASN A 27 0.56 -8.79 -4.10
C ASN A 27 1.76 -9.39 -3.33
N LEU A 28 1.89 -10.72 -3.36
CA LEU A 28 3.02 -11.43 -2.73
C LEU A 28 4.36 -11.06 -3.38
N VAL A 29 4.36 -10.83 -4.69
CA VAL A 29 5.56 -10.39 -5.42
C VAL A 29 5.93 -8.97 -5.01
N LEU A 30 4.95 -8.07 -4.89
CA LEU A 30 5.17 -6.70 -4.41
C LEU A 30 5.71 -6.68 -2.98
N LEU A 31 5.07 -7.40 -2.06
CA LEU A 31 5.52 -7.52 -0.67
C LEU A 31 6.97 -8.04 -0.60
N ARG A 32 7.26 -9.11 -1.33
CA ARG A 32 8.61 -9.69 -1.35
C ARG A 32 9.64 -8.76 -2.00
N ALA A 33 9.24 -7.96 -3.01
CA ALA A 33 10.12 -6.98 -3.62
C ALA A 33 10.45 -5.84 -2.65
N MET A 34 9.46 -5.36 -1.90
CA MET A 34 9.66 -4.35 -0.85
C MET A 34 10.51 -4.89 0.31
N GLU A 35 10.34 -6.15 0.71
CA GLU A 35 11.21 -6.79 1.72
C GLU A 35 12.68 -6.84 1.29
N VAL A 36 12.93 -7.12 0.01
CA VAL A 36 14.30 -7.28 -0.52
C VAL A 36 14.96 -5.93 -0.80
N LEU A 37 14.22 -4.96 -1.33
CA LEU A 37 14.75 -3.66 -1.76
C LEU A 37 14.56 -2.54 -0.73
N GLY A 38 13.76 -2.79 0.30
CA GLY A 38 13.53 -1.85 1.39
C GLY A 38 12.75 -0.59 0.98
N LYS A 39 13.13 0.53 1.59
CA LYS A 39 12.33 1.77 1.58
C LYS A 39 12.18 2.43 0.21
N GLU A 40 13.13 2.22 -0.71
CA GLU A 40 13.01 2.76 -2.08
C GLU A 40 11.88 2.07 -2.84
N ALA A 41 11.80 0.73 -2.75
CA ALA A 41 10.71 -0.03 -3.35
C ALA A 41 9.36 0.30 -2.69
N ALA A 42 9.32 0.41 -1.37
CA ALA A 42 8.12 0.83 -0.65
C ALA A 42 7.65 2.23 -1.10
N SER A 43 8.59 3.18 -1.24
CA SER A 43 8.29 4.52 -1.75
C SER A 43 7.74 4.49 -3.18
N PHE A 44 8.34 3.70 -4.07
CA PHE A 44 7.84 3.52 -5.44
C PHE A 44 6.41 2.95 -5.44
N VAL A 45 6.16 1.88 -4.69
CA VAL A 45 4.84 1.27 -4.59
C VAL A 45 3.83 2.26 -4.01
N ALA A 46 4.19 3.03 -2.99
CA ALA A 46 3.32 4.05 -2.41
C ALA A 46 2.92 5.14 -3.41
N VAL A 47 3.85 5.59 -4.26
CA VAL A 47 3.54 6.55 -5.34
C VAL A 47 2.52 5.98 -6.32
N GLU A 48 2.74 4.74 -6.77
CA GLU A 48 1.88 4.11 -7.78
C GLU A 48 0.49 3.73 -7.25
N MET A 49 0.40 3.48 -5.94
CA MET A 49 -0.87 3.19 -5.25
C MET A 49 -1.75 4.42 -5.06
N ARG A 50 -1.24 5.64 -5.32
CA ARG A 50 -1.99 6.88 -5.13
C ARG A 50 -3.22 6.93 -6.04
N GLY A 51 -4.35 7.39 -5.49
CA GLY A 51 -5.65 7.38 -6.18
C GLY A 51 -6.33 6.01 -6.27
N HIS A 52 -5.67 4.95 -5.78
CA HIS A 52 -6.23 3.59 -5.72
C HIS A 52 -6.25 3.02 -4.30
N ALA A 53 -5.80 3.81 -3.31
CA ALA A 53 -5.64 3.38 -1.93
C ALA A 53 -6.97 2.90 -1.33
N HIS A 54 -8.06 3.63 -1.54
CA HIS A 54 -9.37 3.22 -1.05
C HIS A 54 -9.81 1.86 -1.62
N ALA A 55 -9.71 1.69 -2.95
CA ALA A 55 -10.07 0.43 -3.62
C ALA A 55 -9.21 -0.75 -3.11
N ALA A 56 -7.92 -0.51 -2.93
CA ALA A 56 -7.01 -1.50 -2.35
C ALA A 56 -7.37 -1.87 -0.91
N ALA A 57 -7.72 -0.90 -0.06
CA ALA A 57 -8.13 -1.12 1.33
C ALA A 57 -9.41 -1.96 1.46
N SER A 58 -10.26 -2.00 0.44
CA SER A 58 -11.46 -2.86 0.39
C SER A 58 -11.14 -4.35 0.14
N THR A 59 -9.94 -4.66 -0.32
CA THR A 59 -9.49 -6.03 -0.64
C THR A 59 -8.54 -6.57 0.42
N ALA A 60 -8.47 -7.89 0.59
CA ALA A 60 -7.55 -8.49 1.56
C ALA A 60 -6.10 -8.22 1.14
N GLN A 61 -5.80 -8.46 -0.13
CA GLN A 61 -4.46 -8.31 -0.72
C GLN A 61 -3.99 -6.86 -0.70
N GLY A 62 -4.86 -5.92 -1.12
CA GLY A 62 -4.53 -4.51 -1.13
C GLY A 62 -4.35 -3.93 0.28
N SER A 63 -5.19 -4.35 1.24
CA SER A 63 -5.02 -3.93 2.64
C SER A 63 -3.69 -4.40 3.23
N GLU A 64 -3.24 -5.61 2.89
CA GLU A 64 -1.94 -6.15 3.33
C GLU A 64 -0.78 -5.32 2.78
N VAL A 65 -0.83 -4.95 1.49
CA VAL A 65 0.18 -4.07 0.87
C VAL A 65 0.19 -2.70 1.53
N LEU A 66 -0.98 -2.12 1.82
CA LEU A 66 -1.08 -0.82 2.50
C LEU A 66 -0.52 -0.87 3.92
N CYS A 67 -0.87 -1.89 4.72
CA CYS A 67 -0.32 -2.07 6.05
C CYS A 67 1.20 -2.24 6.00
N TYR A 68 1.71 -3.06 5.07
CA TYR A 68 3.16 -3.24 4.90
C TYR A 68 3.87 -1.92 4.59
N LEU A 69 3.30 -1.07 3.71
CA LEU A 69 3.87 0.25 3.40
C LEU A 69 3.95 1.13 4.64
N GLN A 70 2.92 1.13 5.48
CA GLN A 70 2.94 1.89 6.73
C GLN A 70 3.96 1.34 7.72
N GLU A 71 3.98 0.03 7.95
CA GLU A 71 4.89 -0.60 8.90
C GLU A 71 6.36 -0.45 8.48
N SER A 72 6.66 -0.60 7.18
CA SER A 72 8.04 -0.57 6.66
C SER A 72 8.54 0.84 6.32
N ALA A 73 7.62 1.76 6.01
CA ALA A 73 7.95 3.03 5.38
C ALA A 73 7.05 4.21 5.79
N ALA A 74 6.39 4.18 6.97
CA ALA A 74 5.55 5.30 7.45
C ALA A 74 6.25 6.67 7.40
N GLY A 75 7.54 6.73 7.74
CA GLY A 75 8.33 7.97 7.71
C GLY A 75 8.74 8.43 6.30
N GLN A 76 8.41 7.69 5.24
CA GLN A 76 8.70 8.11 3.87
C GLN A 76 7.61 9.06 3.36
N PRO A 77 7.98 10.21 2.75
CA PRO A 77 7.01 11.17 2.25
C PRO A 77 5.94 10.57 1.31
N PRO A 78 6.27 9.64 0.39
CA PRO A 78 5.27 8.99 -0.44
C PRO A 78 4.23 8.18 0.34
N THR A 79 4.67 7.42 1.35
CA THR A 79 3.77 6.63 2.20
C THR A 79 2.85 7.54 3.00
N LYS A 80 3.39 8.62 3.59
CA LYS A 80 2.57 9.60 4.30
C LYS A 80 1.53 10.24 3.38
N ALA A 81 1.95 10.66 2.19
CA ALA A 81 1.06 11.27 1.21
C ALA A 81 -0.02 10.31 0.68
N LEU A 82 0.27 9.01 0.62
CA LEU A 82 -0.71 7.96 0.29
C LEU A 82 -1.75 7.81 1.40
N VAL A 83 -1.31 7.85 2.66
CA VAL A 83 -2.18 7.73 3.83
C VAL A 83 -3.06 8.96 3.98
N GLU A 84 -2.51 10.16 3.82
CA GLU A 84 -3.28 11.40 3.79
C GLU A 84 -4.34 11.36 2.69
N ALA A 85 -3.99 10.92 1.47
CA ALA A 85 -4.95 10.77 0.38
C ALA A 85 -6.04 9.72 0.69
N LEU A 86 -5.68 8.58 1.29
CA LEU A 86 -6.65 7.56 1.72
C LEU A 86 -7.61 8.13 2.77
N VAL A 87 -7.08 8.86 3.73
CA VAL A 87 -7.86 9.51 4.80
C VAL A 87 -8.78 10.57 4.19
N ASP A 88 -8.31 11.41 3.28
CA ASP A 88 -9.14 12.41 2.59
C ASP A 88 -10.24 11.76 1.72
N GLU A 89 -9.90 10.70 0.98
CA GLU A 89 -10.85 9.90 0.20
C GLU A 89 -11.94 9.26 1.10
N CYS A 90 -11.58 8.88 2.33
CA CYS A 90 -12.51 8.30 3.29
C CYS A 90 -13.29 9.38 4.06
N ILE A 91 -12.66 10.45 4.53
CA ILE A 91 -13.27 11.51 5.36
C ILE A 91 -14.16 12.44 4.52
N GLY A 92 -13.90 12.59 3.22
CA GLY A 92 -14.82 13.28 2.30
C GLY A 92 -16.17 12.60 2.13
N GLY A 93 -16.30 11.33 2.54
CA GLY A 93 -17.52 10.52 2.43
C GLY A 93 -18.07 10.03 3.78
N ASP A 94 -17.23 9.37 4.59
CA ASP A 94 -17.47 8.93 5.96
C ASP A 94 -16.20 8.19 6.49
N GLY A 95 -15.42 8.77 7.41
CA GLY A 95 -14.27 8.08 8.00
C GLY A 95 -14.64 6.76 8.69
N ALA A 96 -15.91 6.60 9.10
CA ALA A 96 -16.43 5.34 9.60
C ALA A 96 -16.51 4.25 8.52
N ALA A 97 -16.64 4.63 7.24
CA ALA A 97 -16.73 3.68 6.14
C ALA A 97 -15.48 2.78 6.09
N LEU A 98 -14.27 3.32 6.23
CA LEU A 98 -13.02 2.54 6.23
C LEU A 98 -12.97 1.56 7.42
N CYS A 99 -13.31 2.04 8.62
CA CYS A 99 -13.38 1.24 9.84
C CYS A 99 -14.45 0.15 9.79
N CYS A 100 -15.53 0.35 9.02
CA CYS A 100 -16.60 -0.62 8.83
C CYS A 100 -16.33 -1.61 7.68
N GLN A 101 -15.28 -1.42 6.89
CA GLN A 101 -14.92 -2.38 5.86
C GLN A 101 -14.22 -3.60 6.45
N LYS A 102 -14.52 -4.77 5.88
CA LYS A 102 -13.95 -6.08 6.26
C LYS A 102 -12.43 -6.10 6.38
N HIS A 103 -11.71 -5.26 5.62
CA HIS A 103 -10.25 -5.15 5.66
C HIS A 103 -9.76 -3.70 5.90
N GLY A 104 -10.57 -2.69 5.61
CA GLY A 104 -10.20 -1.28 5.80
C GLY A 104 -9.86 -0.94 7.26
N HIS A 105 -10.48 -1.61 8.23
CA HIS A 105 -10.15 -1.42 9.64
C HIS A 105 -8.70 -1.80 9.99
N LEU A 106 -8.09 -2.74 9.27
CA LEU A 106 -6.68 -3.11 9.47
C LEU A 106 -5.76 -1.96 9.05
N VAL A 107 -6.08 -1.31 7.93
CA VAL A 107 -5.35 -0.14 7.45
C VAL A 107 -5.52 1.01 8.44
N ALA A 108 -6.75 1.27 8.92
CA ALA A 108 -7.00 2.30 9.94
C ALA A 108 -6.21 2.05 11.24
N LEU A 109 -6.13 0.80 11.70
CA LEU A 109 -5.32 0.42 12.85
C LEU A 109 -3.83 0.67 12.60
N SER A 110 -3.31 0.28 11.43
CA SER A 110 -1.91 0.49 11.06
C SER A 110 -1.56 1.99 11.00
N VAL A 111 -2.44 2.84 10.45
CA VAL A 111 -2.29 4.31 10.48
C VAL A 111 -2.16 4.82 11.92
N MET A 112 -3.06 4.39 12.81
CA MET A 112 -3.05 4.82 14.20
C MET A 112 -1.80 4.35 14.96
N GLN A 113 -1.30 3.14 14.65
CA GLN A 113 -0.11 2.57 15.30
C GLN A 113 1.19 3.22 14.82
N CYS A 114 1.28 3.54 13.53
CA CYS A 114 2.49 4.14 12.95
C CYS A 114 2.59 5.65 13.21
N GLY A 115 1.47 6.32 13.52
CA GLY A 115 1.41 7.78 13.65
C GLY A 115 1.53 8.45 12.29
N ALA A 116 0.49 9.14 11.84
CA ALA A 116 0.50 9.91 10.60
C ALA A 116 1.34 11.19 10.71
#